data_AF-A0A375GLZ1-F1
#
_entry.id   AF-A0A375GLZ1-F1
#
_cell.length_a   1.000
_cell.length_b   1.000
_cell.length_c   1.000
_cell.angle_alpha   90.00
_cell.angle_beta   90.00
_cell.angle_gamma   90.00
#
_symmetry.space_group_name_H-M   'P 1'
#
loop_
_entity.id
_entity.type
_entity.pdbx_description
1 polymer ?
#
loop_
_entity_poly.entity_id
_entity_poly.type
_entity_poly.pdbx_seq_one_letter_code
_entity_poly.pdbx_strand_id
1 'polypeptide(L)'
;MQHSQVFARQELDRYFASYVGMEGGNPRAPVWICDRSPAWSEPLAAPLQPRMAPPAWDAVFRSQHREDMGKWFGHQCIARIMAAARAEALRVRLGDNDWEQYYRRHLYSPRGAEFRLSLFPLPAQVDGRTTWSKAFRGQPELIPQSRYLDLCRHGERFRFLEKTRARWRPKAVICLSHRHADEYIHAFSLNGLTSEEHALQPADQVRRLRLFTKDGTTWIICPAIGGSAGMTSQVQLDAFGKFLGMRLAASDFKHCLDLDAVDHAASAQPVRLPEPHQRSRLPADAAVGHTVERVRRVSPGMEPARAGNFALFA
;
A
#
# COMPACT_ATOMS: atom_id res chain seq x y z
N MET A 1 4.77 34.44 4.53
CA MET A 1 4.00 33.76 5.58
C MET A 1 2.66 33.39 4.99
N GLN A 2 2.43 32.12 4.65
CA GLN A 2 1.11 31.68 4.19
C GLN A 2 0.20 31.60 5.41
N HIS A 3 -0.91 32.34 5.39
CA HIS A 3 -1.98 32.18 6.39
C HIS A 3 -2.45 30.73 6.34
N SER A 4 -2.13 29.95 7.37
CA SER A 4 -2.69 28.60 7.52
C SER A 4 -4.18 28.80 7.77
N GLN A 5 -4.98 28.60 6.72
CA GLN A 5 -6.44 28.71 6.80
C GLN A 5 -6.93 27.72 7.87
N VAL A 6 -7.65 28.22 8.87
CA VAL A 6 -8.23 27.39 9.93
C VAL A 6 -9.41 26.63 9.32
N PHE A 7 -9.35 25.31 9.34
CA PHE A 7 -10.43 24.48 8.81
C PHE A 7 -11.50 24.27 9.88
N ALA A 8 -12.76 24.45 9.50
CA ALA A 8 -13.88 24.14 10.37
C ALA A 8 -14.02 22.63 10.55
N ARG A 9 -14.57 22.21 11.70
CA ARG A 9 -14.84 20.81 12.02
C ARG A 9 -15.58 20.07 10.90
N GLN A 10 -16.61 20.69 10.34
CA GLN A 10 -17.43 20.10 9.28
C GLN A 10 -16.65 19.90 7.97
N GLU A 11 -15.69 20.78 7.66
CA GLU A 11 -14.83 20.64 6.48
C GLU A 11 -13.89 19.45 6.65
N LEU A 12 -13.27 19.34 7.83
CA LEU A 12 -12.41 18.21 8.19
C LEU A 12 -13.18 16.88 8.20
N ASP A 13 -14.38 16.84 8.78
CA ASP A 13 -15.23 15.64 8.81
C ASP A 13 -15.53 15.13 7.40
N ARG A 14 -15.96 16.02 6.50
CA ARG A 14 -16.23 15.67 5.09
C ARG A 14 -14.98 15.21 4.37
N TYR A 15 -13.86 15.89 4.60
CA TYR A 15 -12.57 15.54 3.98
C TYR A 15 -12.05 14.18 4.45
N PHE A 16 -12.17 13.89 5.75
CA PHE A 16 -11.74 12.61 6.33
C PHE A 16 -12.69 11.45 6.01
N ALA A 17 -13.97 11.72 5.74
CA ALA A 17 -14.96 10.76 5.26
C ALA A 17 -14.77 10.40 3.77
N SER A 18 -13.53 10.08 3.38
CA SER A 18 -13.13 9.86 1.99
C SER A 18 -11.90 8.94 1.93
N TYR A 19 -11.37 8.65 0.74
CA TYR A 19 -10.15 7.85 0.57
C TYR A 19 -8.83 8.58 0.94
N VAL A 20 -8.88 9.72 1.62
CA VAL A 20 -7.68 10.40 2.14
C VAL A 20 -6.94 9.50 3.14
N GLY A 21 -5.60 9.54 3.08
CA GLY A 21 -4.71 8.77 3.96
C GLY A 21 -4.69 7.27 3.69
N MET A 22 -5.25 6.83 2.56
CA MET A 22 -5.19 5.44 2.10
C MET A 22 -4.14 5.29 1.01
N GLU A 23 -3.43 4.17 1.02
CA GLU A 23 -2.49 3.82 -0.06
C GLU A 23 -3.22 3.18 -1.25
N GLY A 24 -4.43 2.67 -1.02
CA GLY A 24 -5.39 2.35 -2.06
C GLY A 24 -5.30 0.92 -2.59
N GLY A 25 -5.55 0.74 -3.88
CA GLY A 25 -5.78 -0.55 -4.51
C GLY A 25 -7.24 -0.74 -4.88
N ASN A 26 -7.71 -1.98 -4.89
CA ASN A 26 -9.05 -2.31 -5.36
C ASN A 26 -10.02 -2.42 -4.18
N PRO A 27 -10.92 -1.47 -3.91
CA PRO A 27 -11.85 -1.58 -2.78
C PRO A 27 -12.82 -2.78 -2.89
N ARG A 28 -12.97 -3.39 -4.07
CA ARG A 28 -13.70 -4.66 -4.28
C ARG A 28 -12.86 -5.90 -3.97
N ALA A 29 -11.62 -5.72 -3.56
CA ALA A 29 -10.69 -6.77 -3.22
C ALA A 29 -11.25 -7.67 -2.12
N PRO A 30 -10.98 -8.98 -2.18
CA PRO A 30 -11.34 -9.91 -1.12
C PRO A 30 -10.54 -9.68 0.16
N VAL A 31 -9.34 -9.09 0.07
CA VAL A 31 -8.47 -8.80 1.21
C VAL A 31 -8.33 -7.30 1.39
N TRP A 32 -8.66 -6.80 2.56
CA TRP A 32 -8.33 -5.45 2.97
C TRP A 32 -7.18 -5.47 3.98
N ILE A 33 -6.27 -4.52 3.89
CA ILE A 33 -5.18 -4.33 4.82
C ILE A 33 -5.40 -2.97 5.48
N CYS A 34 -5.56 -2.99 6.79
CA CYS A 34 -5.90 -1.84 7.60
C CYS A 34 -4.74 -1.53 8.55
N ASP A 35 -4.12 -0.38 8.33
CA ASP A 35 -3.21 0.24 9.28
C ASP A 35 -3.97 1.21 10.20
N ARG A 36 -3.32 1.61 11.30
CA ARG A 36 -3.85 2.69 12.14
C ARG A 36 -3.81 4.02 11.40
N SER A 37 -2.65 4.37 10.86
CA SER A 37 -2.39 5.65 10.18
C SER A 37 -1.48 5.40 8.99
N PRO A 38 -1.54 6.23 7.93
CA PRO A 38 -0.61 6.09 6.82
C PRO A 38 0.81 6.42 7.26
N ALA A 39 1.80 5.90 6.52
CA ALA A 39 3.21 6.23 6.72
C ALA A 39 3.55 7.65 6.23
N TRP A 40 2.77 8.19 5.28
CA TRP A 40 2.87 9.56 4.78
C TRP A 40 1.49 10.07 4.37
N SER A 41 1.29 11.38 4.39
CA SER A 41 0.10 12.00 3.80
C SER A 41 0.46 13.27 3.04
N GLU A 42 -0.43 13.63 2.13
CA GLU A 42 -0.40 14.97 1.55
C GLU A 42 -0.65 16.03 2.63
N PRO A 43 -0.04 17.22 2.51
CA PRO A 43 -0.37 18.35 3.37
C PRO A 43 -1.85 18.74 3.22
N LEU A 44 -2.46 19.22 4.30
CA LEU A 44 -3.79 19.82 4.24
C LEU A 44 -3.71 21.14 3.46
N ALA A 45 -4.28 21.16 2.26
CA ALA A 45 -4.32 22.33 1.39
C ALA A 45 -5.77 22.81 1.22
N ALA A 46 -5.96 24.13 1.28
CA ALA A 46 -7.27 24.73 1.05
C ALA A 46 -7.54 24.91 -0.46
N PRO A 47 -8.78 24.70 -0.93
CA PRO A 47 -9.91 24.12 -0.19
C PRO A 47 -9.72 22.62 0.06
N LEU A 48 -10.21 22.11 1.20
CA LEU A 48 -10.21 20.67 1.47
C LEU A 48 -11.13 19.95 0.48
N GLN A 49 -10.57 19.14 -0.39
CA GLN A 49 -11.31 18.35 -1.37
C GLN A 49 -11.35 16.87 -0.96
N PRO A 50 -12.52 16.32 -0.61
CA PRO A 50 -12.65 14.90 -0.32
C PRO A 50 -12.20 14.05 -1.52
N ARG A 51 -11.37 13.05 -1.24
CA ARG A 51 -10.96 12.06 -2.24
C ARG A 51 -12.06 11.02 -2.44
N MET A 52 -12.70 11.04 -3.61
CA MET A 52 -13.86 10.19 -3.93
C MET A 52 -13.50 8.81 -4.50
N ALA A 53 -12.27 8.63 -5.00
CA ALA A 53 -11.76 7.37 -5.52
C ALA A 53 -10.49 6.95 -4.76
N PRO A 54 -10.29 5.66 -4.50
CA PRO A 54 -9.04 5.19 -3.90
C PRO A 54 -7.87 5.45 -4.86
N PRO A 55 -6.67 5.79 -4.34
CA PRO A 55 -5.46 5.67 -5.15
C PRO A 55 -5.21 4.20 -5.50
N ALA A 56 -4.26 3.94 -6.39
CA ALA A 56 -3.80 2.59 -6.69
C ALA A 56 -2.37 2.63 -7.24
N TRP A 57 -1.66 1.51 -7.11
CA TRP A 57 -0.32 1.35 -7.68
C TRP A 57 -0.43 0.88 -9.12
N ASP A 58 -0.83 1.80 -9.99
CA ASP A 58 -0.90 1.61 -11.44
C ASP A 58 0.50 1.73 -12.10
N ALA A 59 0.54 1.68 -13.43
CA ALA A 59 1.78 1.79 -14.18
C ALA A 59 2.49 3.14 -13.97
N VAL A 60 1.74 4.23 -13.79
CA VAL A 60 2.28 5.57 -13.58
C VAL A 60 2.93 5.66 -12.20
N PHE A 61 2.22 5.25 -11.16
CA PHE A 61 2.74 5.20 -9.79
C PHE A 61 4.02 4.36 -9.70
N ARG A 62 4.01 3.15 -10.29
CA ARG A 62 5.16 2.24 -10.28
C ARG A 62 6.35 2.80 -11.03
N SER A 63 6.12 3.51 -12.13
CA SER A 63 7.19 4.18 -12.87
C SER A 63 7.84 5.28 -12.03
N GLN A 64 7.03 6.13 -11.40
CA GLN A 64 7.50 7.25 -10.59
C GLN A 64 8.27 6.82 -9.33
N HIS A 65 7.89 5.69 -8.71
CA HIS A 65 8.47 5.26 -7.43
C HIS A 65 9.40 4.05 -7.56
N ARG A 66 9.81 3.68 -8.78
CA ARG A 66 10.58 2.46 -9.05
C ARG A 66 11.81 2.30 -8.15
N GLU A 67 12.54 3.39 -7.94
CA GLU A 67 13.78 3.40 -7.15
C GLU A 67 13.53 3.31 -5.64
N ASP A 68 12.37 3.77 -5.18
CA ASP A 68 12.01 3.79 -3.76
C ASP A 68 11.27 2.53 -3.31
N MET A 69 10.59 1.84 -4.22
CA MET A 69 9.87 0.60 -3.90
C MET A 69 10.76 -0.44 -3.21
N GLY A 70 12.05 -0.50 -3.54
CA GLY A 70 13.01 -1.39 -2.87
C GLY A 70 13.24 -1.09 -1.38
N LYS A 71 12.87 0.10 -0.90
CA LYS A 71 13.07 0.57 0.48
C LYS A 71 11.84 0.32 1.37
N TRP A 72 10.68 0.03 0.79
CA TRP A 72 9.42 -0.09 1.54
C TRP A 72 9.21 -1.48 2.14
N PHE A 73 9.96 -1.78 3.19
CA PHE A 73 9.99 -3.10 3.83
C PHE A 73 8.61 -3.63 4.26
N GLY A 74 7.75 -2.77 4.79
CA GLY A 74 6.38 -3.15 5.20
C GLY A 74 5.55 -3.69 4.03
N HIS A 75 5.66 -3.08 2.85
CA HIS A 75 4.94 -3.54 1.66
C HIS A 75 5.55 -4.82 1.08
N GLN A 76 6.87 -5.00 1.18
CA GLN A 76 7.51 -6.27 0.80
C GLN A 76 7.02 -7.44 1.66
N CYS A 77 6.85 -7.21 2.97
CA CYS A 77 6.28 -8.23 3.86
C CYS A 77 4.83 -8.58 3.49
N ILE A 78 4.02 -7.59 3.10
CA ILE A 78 2.64 -7.83 2.64
C ILE A 78 2.64 -8.57 1.30
N ALA A 79 3.51 -8.20 0.36
CA ALA A 79 3.63 -8.92 -0.90
C ALA A 79 3.99 -10.40 -0.69
N ARG A 80 4.84 -10.71 0.30
CA ARG A 80 5.13 -12.10 0.71
C ARG A 80 3.89 -12.83 1.23
N ILE A 81 3.16 -12.22 2.16
CA ILE A 81 1.88 -12.77 2.67
C ILE A 81 0.92 -13.05 1.51
N MET A 82 0.75 -12.09 0.61
CA MET A 82 -0.20 -12.21 -0.51
C MET A 82 0.25 -13.19 -1.59
N ALA A 83 1.56 -13.30 -1.86
CA ALA A 83 2.10 -14.32 -2.76
C ALA A 83 1.88 -15.73 -2.20
N ALA A 84 2.12 -15.93 -0.90
CA ALA A 84 1.82 -17.20 -0.23
C ALA A 84 0.32 -17.50 -0.19
N ALA A 85 -0.54 -16.49 0.02
CA ALA A 85 -1.99 -16.64 -0.05
C ALA A 85 -2.47 -17.02 -1.45
N ARG A 86 -1.89 -16.41 -2.49
CA ARG A 86 -2.14 -16.77 -3.90
C ARG A 86 -1.74 -18.21 -4.18
N ALA A 87 -0.54 -18.61 -3.76
CA ALA A 87 -0.04 -19.96 -3.98
C ALA A 87 -0.96 -21.01 -3.33
N GLU A 88 -1.38 -20.77 -2.09
CA GLU A 88 -2.32 -21.63 -1.38
C GLU A 88 -3.70 -21.70 -2.07
N ALA A 89 -4.27 -20.56 -2.45
CA ALA A 89 -5.59 -20.50 -3.09
C ALA A 89 -5.61 -21.13 -4.50
N LEU A 90 -4.50 -21.01 -5.23
CA LEU A 90 -4.33 -21.61 -6.57
C LEU A 90 -3.84 -23.06 -6.51
N ARG A 91 -3.50 -23.59 -5.32
CA ARG A 91 -2.90 -24.93 -5.14
C ARG A 91 -1.62 -25.10 -5.95
N VAL A 92 -0.79 -24.06 -6.03
CA VAL A 92 0.51 -24.08 -6.70
C VAL A 92 1.64 -23.97 -5.69
N ARG A 93 2.82 -24.42 -6.08
CA ARG A 93 4.03 -24.25 -5.26
C ARG A 93 4.42 -22.78 -5.22
N LEU A 94 4.71 -22.26 -4.02
CA LEU A 94 5.32 -20.96 -3.83
C LEU A 94 6.81 -21.05 -4.22
N GLY A 95 7.23 -20.25 -5.20
CA GLY A 95 8.63 -20.06 -5.57
C GLY A 95 9.32 -19.02 -4.69
N ASP A 96 10.65 -19.10 -4.56
CA ASP A 96 11.43 -18.26 -3.65
C ASP A 96 11.34 -16.75 -3.98
N ASN A 97 11.14 -16.41 -5.26
CA ASN A 97 11.08 -15.03 -5.76
C ASN A 97 9.66 -14.57 -6.14
N ASP A 98 8.63 -15.40 -5.91
CA ASP A 98 7.25 -15.09 -6.33
C ASP A 98 6.73 -13.81 -5.69
N TRP A 99 7.15 -13.54 -4.46
CA TRP A 99 6.75 -12.33 -3.75
C TRP A 99 7.31 -11.05 -4.38
N GLU A 100 8.50 -11.09 -5.00
CA GLU A 100 9.08 -9.92 -5.67
C GLU A 100 8.29 -9.56 -6.93
N GLN A 101 7.92 -10.57 -7.70
CA GLN A 101 7.04 -10.40 -8.86
C GLN A 101 5.68 -9.88 -8.41
N TYR A 102 5.11 -10.46 -7.35
CA TYR A 102 3.84 -10.00 -6.79
C TYR A 102 3.90 -8.54 -6.35
N TYR A 103 4.96 -8.16 -5.65
CA TYR A 103 5.21 -6.80 -5.19
C TYR A 103 5.27 -5.81 -6.36
N ARG A 104 6.06 -6.14 -7.37
CA ARG A 104 6.32 -5.26 -8.52
C ARG A 104 5.14 -5.13 -9.47
N ARG A 105 4.26 -6.13 -9.55
CA ARG A 105 3.21 -6.19 -10.59
C ARG A 105 1.78 -6.14 -10.05
N HIS A 106 1.51 -6.70 -8.88
CA HIS A 106 0.13 -6.96 -8.44
C HIS A 106 -0.28 -6.17 -7.19
N LEU A 107 0.62 -6.01 -6.22
CA LEU A 107 0.29 -5.41 -4.93
C LEU A 107 -0.35 -4.02 -5.09
N TYR A 108 -1.56 -3.85 -4.57
CA TYR A 108 -2.37 -2.63 -4.64
C TYR A 108 -2.65 -2.12 -6.06
N SER A 109 -2.63 -3.01 -7.06
CA SER A 109 -3.07 -2.65 -8.42
C SER A 109 -4.57 -2.27 -8.43
N PRO A 110 -5.04 -1.49 -9.42
CA PRO A 110 -6.44 -1.05 -9.49
C PRO A 110 -7.48 -2.17 -9.49
N ARG A 111 -7.09 -3.37 -9.94
CA ARG A 111 -7.92 -4.58 -9.97
C ARG A 111 -7.34 -5.70 -9.09
N GLY A 112 -6.46 -5.33 -8.16
CA GLY A 112 -5.73 -6.24 -7.30
C GLY A 112 -6.60 -7.08 -6.37
N ALA A 113 -5.96 -8.03 -5.69
CA ALA A 113 -6.59 -8.83 -4.64
C ALA A 113 -6.58 -8.11 -3.29
N GLU A 114 -5.99 -6.91 -3.21
CA GLU A 114 -5.86 -6.11 -2.00
C GLU A 114 -6.40 -4.69 -2.12
N PHE A 115 -6.85 -4.19 -0.98
CA PHE A 115 -7.09 -2.78 -0.73
C PHE A 115 -6.42 -2.36 0.58
N ARG A 116 -5.60 -1.32 0.55
CA ARG A 116 -4.92 -0.78 1.73
C ARG A 116 -5.53 0.52 2.19
N LEU A 117 -5.98 0.52 3.44
CA LEU A 117 -6.62 1.64 4.10
C LEU A 117 -6.00 1.92 5.46
N SER A 118 -6.30 3.10 6.00
CA SER A 118 -5.90 3.52 7.33
C SER A 118 -7.12 3.93 8.15
N LEU A 119 -7.16 3.65 9.45
CA LEU A 119 -8.25 4.16 10.32
C LEU A 119 -8.27 5.68 10.35
N PHE A 120 -7.09 6.28 10.57
CA PHE A 120 -6.87 7.70 10.71
C PHE A 120 -6.24 8.26 9.42
N PRO A 121 -6.81 9.30 8.79
CA PRO A 121 -6.31 9.83 7.51
C PRO A 121 -4.95 10.53 7.55
N LEU A 122 -4.49 10.93 8.73
CA LEU A 122 -3.22 11.64 8.92
C LEU A 122 -2.20 10.70 9.57
N PRO A 123 -0.91 10.84 9.22
CA PRO A 123 0.14 10.03 9.79
C PRO A 123 0.28 10.35 11.28
N ALA A 124 0.72 9.38 12.07
CA ALA A 124 0.97 9.60 13.50
C ALA A 124 2.09 10.65 13.72
N GLN A 125 3.02 10.77 12.76
CA GLN A 125 4.07 11.78 12.70
C GLN A 125 4.14 12.33 11.26
N VAL A 126 4.10 13.65 11.10
CA VAL A 126 3.99 14.27 9.76
C VAL A 126 5.27 14.13 8.94
N ASP A 127 6.43 14.29 9.57
CA ASP A 127 7.77 14.27 8.93
C ASP A 127 8.83 13.57 9.82
N GLY A 128 8.39 12.87 10.87
CA GLY A 128 9.26 12.20 11.86
C GLY A 128 10.05 13.15 12.79
N ARG A 129 9.93 14.47 12.64
CA ARG A 129 10.71 15.47 13.41
C ARG A 129 9.84 16.50 14.12
N THR A 130 8.72 16.85 13.49
CA THR A 130 7.80 17.88 13.93
C THR A 130 6.74 17.25 14.83
N THR A 131 6.63 17.76 16.06
CA THR A 131 5.58 17.34 16.99
C THR A 131 4.20 17.69 16.44
N TRP A 132 3.18 16.89 16.78
CA TRP A 132 1.81 17.11 16.32
C TRP A 132 1.31 18.55 16.55
N SER A 133 1.51 19.09 17.76
CA SER A 133 1.10 20.45 18.11
C SER A 133 1.80 21.53 17.28
N LYS A 134 3.02 21.26 16.80
CA LYS A 134 3.74 22.18 15.90
C LYS A 134 3.25 22.04 14.46
N ALA A 135 3.03 20.82 14.00
CA ALA A 135 2.57 20.55 12.63
C ALA A 135 1.19 21.15 12.33
N PHE A 136 0.28 21.11 13.32
CA PHE A 136 -1.10 21.59 13.16
C PHE A 136 -1.40 22.86 13.94
N ARG A 137 -0.36 23.66 14.25
CA ARG A 137 -0.52 24.91 15.01
C ARG A 137 -1.59 25.79 14.35
N GLY A 138 -2.53 26.27 15.15
CA GLY A 138 -3.64 27.11 14.68
C GLY A 138 -4.86 26.33 14.17
N GLN A 139 -4.83 24.99 14.19
CA GLN A 139 -5.98 24.14 13.85
C GLN A 139 -6.61 23.60 15.14
N PRO A 140 -7.66 24.26 15.68
CA PRO A 140 -8.23 23.89 16.97
C PRO A 140 -8.85 22.49 16.94
N GLU A 141 -9.41 22.04 15.83
CA GLU A 141 -9.99 20.68 15.71
C GLU A 141 -8.94 19.57 15.66
N LEU A 142 -7.66 19.92 15.38
CA LEU A 142 -6.57 18.95 15.33
C LEU A 142 -5.71 18.97 16.59
N ILE A 143 -5.77 20.02 17.42
CA ILE A 143 -4.95 20.14 18.65
C ILE A 143 -5.83 20.11 19.89
N PRO A 144 -5.55 19.27 20.91
CA PRO A 144 -4.50 18.24 20.96
C PRO A 144 -4.82 17.06 20.03
N GLN A 145 -3.84 16.17 19.80
CA GLN A 145 -4.01 15.01 18.91
C GLN A 145 -5.23 14.14 19.27
N SER A 146 -5.58 14.03 20.55
CA SER A 146 -6.80 13.32 21.00
C SER A 146 -8.07 13.88 20.35
N ARG A 147 -8.16 15.20 20.16
CA ARG A 147 -9.32 15.84 19.49
C ARG A 147 -9.46 15.41 18.03
N TYR A 148 -8.33 15.27 17.33
CA TYR A 148 -8.31 14.70 15.98
C TYR A 148 -8.77 13.23 15.97
N LEU A 149 -8.28 12.43 16.92
CA LEU A 149 -8.69 11.02 17.02
C LEU A 149 -10.20 10.92 17.29
N ASP A 150 -10.72 11.74 18.20
CA ASP A 150 -12.15 11.78 18.54
C ASP A 150 -13.00 12.28 17.36
N LEU A 151 -12.50 13.25 16.59
CA LEU A 151 -13.12 13.67 15.33
C LEU A 151 -13.26 12.48 14.37
N CYS A 152 -12.22 11.65 14.21
CA CYS A 152 -12.29 10.48 13.33
C CYS A 152 -13.21 9.38 13.88
N ARG A 153 -13.15 9.13 15.19
CA ARG A 153 -13.93 8.08 15.86
C ARG A 153 -15.42 8.37 15.88
N HIS A 154 -15.79 9.61 16.19
CA HIS A 154 -17.18 10.01 16.42
C HIS A 154 -17.78 10.84 15.30
N GLY A 155 -16.96 11.36 14.40
CA GLY A 155 -17.39 12.02 13.16
C GLY A 155 -17.67 11.02 12.05
N GLU A 156 -17.38 11.43 10.81
CA GLU A 156 -17.79 10.67 9.62
C GLU A 156 -16.74 9.65 9.14
N ARG A 157 -15.51 9.67 9.65
CA ARG A 157 -14.43 8.75 9.20
C ARG A 157 -14.76 7.28 9.46
N PHE A 158 -15.02 6.89 10.71
CA PHE A 158 -15.31 5.48 11.01
C PHE A 158 -16.62 5.02 10.36
N ARG A 159 -17.62 5.91 10.27
CA ARG A 159 -18.87 5.66 9.52
C ARG A 159 -18.61 5.43 8.03
N PHE A 160 -17.70 6.19 7.42
CA PHE A 160 -17.29 6.01 6.03
C PHE A 160 -16.64 4.63 5.83
N LEU A 161 -15.74 4.22 6.74
CA LEU A 161 -15.10 2.90 6.67
C LEU A 161 -16.14 1.76 6.78
N GLU A 162 -17.06 1.85 7.72
CA GLU A 162 -18.11 0.83 7.91
C GLU A 162 -19.06 0.77 6.71
N LYS A 163 -19.48 1.92 6.16
CA LYS A 163 -20.28 1.98 4.92
C LYS A 163 -19.54 1.38 3.73
N THR A 164 -18.24 1.67 3.60
CA THR A 164 -17.40 1.14 2.52
C THR A 164 -17.25 -0.38 2.66
N ARG A 165 -17.04 -0.88 3.89
CA ARG A 165 -16.97 -2.31 4.21
C ARG A 165 -18.29 -3.01 3.89
N ALA A 166 -19.42 -2.45 4.32
CA ALA A 166 -20.75 -3.00 4.04
C ALA A 166 -21.06 -3.04 2.54
N ARG A 167 -20.61 -2.04 1.77
CA ARG A 167 -20.79 -1.98 0.31
C ARG A 167 -19.99 -3.06 -0.42
N TRP A 168 -18.72 -3.25 -0.06
CA TRP A 168 -17.82 -4.10 -0.84
C TRP A 168 -17.61 -5.50 -0.27
N ARG A 169 -17.91 -5.70 1.02
CA ARG A 169 -17.92 -6.99 1.71
C ARG A 169 -16.64 -7.81 1.46
N PRO A 170 -15.46 -7.31 1.87
CA PRO A 170 -14.23 -8.09 1.75
C PRO A 170 -14.36 -9.41 2.52
N LYS A 171 -13.69 -10.45 2.07
CA LYS A 171 -13.63 -11.74 2.77
C LYS A 171 -12.80 -11.63 4.04
N ALA A 172 -11.71 -10.86 3.99
CA ALA A 172 -10.82 -10.64 5.12
C ALA A 172 -10.40 -9.17 5.26
N VAL A 173 -10.29 -8.70 6.50
CA VAL A 173 -9.66 -7.42 6.87
C VAL A 173 -8.51 -7.70 7.81
N ILE A 174 -7.28 -7.48 7.35
CA ILE A 174 -6.06 -7.66 8.11
C ILE A 174 -5.75 -6.35 8.85
N CYS A 175 -5.83 -6.37 10.17
CA CYS A 175 -5.58 -5.23 11.03
C CYS A 175 -4.15 -5.31 11.58
N LEU A 176 -3.29 -4.38 11.14
CA LEU A 176 -1.86 -4.41 11.44
C LEU A 176 -1.57 -3.87 12.84
N SER A 177 -0.72 -4.58 13.59
CA SER A 177 -0.36 -4.28 14.98
C SER A 177 -1.50 -4.44 15.99
N HIS A 178 -1.43 -5.52 16.77
CA HIS A 178 -2.32 -5.80 17.90
C HIS A 178 -2.33 -4.69 18.97
N ARG A 179 -1.31 -3.83 19.02
CA ARG A 179 -1.26 -2.68 19.95
C ARG A 179 -2.39 -1.66 19.71
N HIS A 180 -3.05 -1.75 18.56
CA HIS A 180 -4.16 -0.86 18.19
C HIS A 180 -5.50 -1.62 18.08
N ALA A 181 -5.59 -2.80 18.71
CA ALA A 181 -6.77 -3.66 18.65
C ALA A 181 -8.08 -2.91 18.96
N ASP A 182 -8.09 -2.09 20.00
CA ASP A 182 -9.29 -1.37 20.45
C ASP A 182 -9.81 -0.39 19.38
N GLU A 183 -8.92 0.23 18.60
CA GLU A 183 -9.30 1.13 17.50
C GLU A 183 -9.97 0.35 16.36
N TYR A 184 -9.44 -0.83 16.02
CA TYR A 184 -10.04 -1.70 15.00
C TYR A 184 -11.40 -2.23 15.45
N ILE A 185 -11.48 -2.67 16.71
CA ILE A 185 -12.72 -3.16 17.31
C ILE A 185 -13.79 -2.07 17.31
N HIS A 186 -13.41 -0.83 17.63
CA HIS A 186 -14.32 0.31 17.57
C HIS A 186 -14.71 0.66 16.13
N ALA A 187 -13.74 0.84 15.23
CA ALA A 187 -13.98 1.28 13.85
C ALA A 187 -14.90 0.35 13.05
N PHE A 188 -14.80 -0.96 13.29
CA PHE A 188 -15.59 -1.98 12.60
C PHE A 188 -16.74 -2.54 13.44
N SER A 189 -17.02 -1.94 14.60
CA SER A 189 -18.09 -2.35 15.51
C SER A 189 -18.05 -3.85 15.81
N LEU A 190 -16.88 -4.31 16.28
CA LEU A 190 -16.61 -5.70 16.68
C LEU A 190 -16.80 -5.93 18.19
N ASN A 191 -17.15 -4.87 18.94
CA ASN A 191 -17.43 -4.96 20.37
C ASN A 191 -18.54 -5.98 20.64
N GLY A 192 -18.35 -6.82 21.66
CA GLY A 192 -19.31 -7.86 22.05
C GLY A 192 -19.28 -9.11 21.18
N LEU A 193 -18.47 -9.16 20.11
CA LEU A 193 -18.27 -10.39 19.35
C LEU A 193 -17.27 -11.30 20.05
N THR A 194 -17.54 -12.61 20.03
CA THR A 194 -16.57 -13.63 20.44
C THR A 194 -15.38 -13.60 19.50
N SER A 195 -14.17 -13.54 20.07
CA SER A 195 -12.93 -13.66 19.30
C SER A 195 -12.35 -15.06 19.38
N GLU A 196 -11.84 -15.56 18.26
CA GLU A 196 -11.03 -16.77 18.18
C GLU A 196 -9.54 -16.39 18.16
N GLU A 197 -8.69 -17.18 18.81
CA GLU A 197 -7.23 -17.07 18.66
C GLU A 197 -6.70 -18.13 17.70
N HIS A 198 -5.86 -17.72 16.75
CA HIS A 198 -5.14 -18.63 15.88
C HIS A 198 -3.63 -18.46 16.07
N ALA A 199 -2.93 -19.56 16.33
CA ALA A 199 -1.49 -19.59 16.49
C ALA A 199 -0.80 -19.90 15.15
N LEU A 200 -0.02 -18.95 14.65
CA LEU A 200 0.97 -19.21 13.61
C LEU A 200 2.21 -19.82 14.28
N GLN A 201 2.44 -21.11 14.08
CA GLN A 201 3.60 -21.83 14.61
C GLN A 201 4.42 -22.53 13.51
N PRO A 202 5.05 -21.78 12.60
CA PRO A 202 5.91 -22.38 11.58
C PRO A 202 7.38 -22.49 12.03
N ALA A 203 7.74 -21.98 13.22
CA ALA A 203 9.07 -22.04 13.85
C ALA A 203 8.94 -21.85 15.39
N ASP A 204 10.05 -21.73 16.12
CA ASP A 204 10.12 -21.70 17.60
C ASP A 204 9.31 -20.57 18.28
N GLN A 205 8.95 -19.52 17.54
CA GLN A 205 8.18 -18.39 18.07
C GLN A 205 6.74 -18.39 17.54
N VAL A 206 5.80 -18.70 18.43
CA VAL A 206 4.36 -18.62 18.17
C VAL A 206 3.94 -17.16 18.02
N ARG A 207 3.22 -16.86 16.93
CA ARG A 207 2.55 -15.57 16.71
C ARG A 207 1.05 -15.77 16.76
N ARG A 208 0.35 -15.05 17.63
CA ARG A 208 -1.10 -15.15 17.77
C ARG A 208 -1.81 -14.12 16.90
N LEU A 209 -2.84 -14.59 16.21
CA LEU A 209 -3.81 -13.77 15.50
C LEU A 209 -5.11 -13.79 16.31
N ARG A 210 -5.78 -12.64 16.41
CA ARG A 210 -7.12 -12.55 16.99
C ARG A 210 -8.13 -12.34 15.87
N LEU A 211 -9.11 -13.23 15.79
CA LEU A 211 -10.08 -13.28 14.71
C LEU A 211 -11.45 -12.83 15.22
N PHE A 212 -12.17 -12.10 14.37
CA PHE A 212 -13.59 -11.80 14.53
C PHE A 212 -14.31 -12.05 13.21
N THR A 213 -15.53 -12.58 13.26
CA THR A 213 -16.33 -12.80 12.05
C THR A 213 -17.67 -12.08 12.19
N LYS A 214 -18.03 -11.31 11.17
CA LYS A 214 -19.29 -10.56 11.09
C LYS A 214 -19.67 -10.35 9.62
N ASP A 215 -20.92 -10.60 9.26
CA ASP A 215 -21.49 -10.39 7.92
C ASP A 215 -20.76 -11.07 6.74
N GLY A 216 -20.04 -12.17 7.02
CA GLY A 216 -19.22 -12.89 6.05
C GLY A 216 -17.80 -12.34 5.85
N THR A 217 -17.41 -11.31 6.61
CA THR A 217 -16.05 -10.77 6.66
C THR A 217 -15.34 -11.31 7.90
N THR A 218 -14.06 -11.68 7.77
CA THR A 218 -13.19 -12.04 8.89
C THR A 218 -12.16 -10.95 9.15
N TRP A 219 -12.18 -10.35 10.34
CA TRP A 219 -11.13 -9.44 10.80
C TRP A 219 -10.03 -10.24 11.46
N ILE A 220 -8.79 -9.97 11.09
CA ILE A 220 -7.60 -10.65 11.59
C ILE A 220 -6.70 -9.57 12.19
N ILE A 221 -6.70 -9.45 13.51
CA ILE A 221 -5.76 -8.58 14.22
C ILE A 221 -4.46 -9.35 14.41
N CYS A 222 -3.39 -8.88 13.77
CA CYS A 222 -2.09 -9.54 13.78
C CYS A 222 -1.03 -8.69 14.51
N PRO A 223 0.12 -9.26 14.88
CA PRO A 223 1.28 -8.48 15.29
C PRO A 223 1.69 -7.47 14.21
N ALA A 224 2.50 -6.48 14.58
CA ALA A 224 3.06 -5.56 13.59
C ALA A 224 3.81 -6.33 12.50
N ILE A 225 3.74 -5.85 11.26
CA ILE A 225 4.54 -6.37 10.16
C ILE A 225 5.75 -5.45 10.05
N GLY A 226 6.96 -5.99 10.23
CA GLY A 226 8.16 -5.16 10.38
C GLY A 226 8.55 -4.84 11.84
N GLY A 227 9.79 -4.38 12.00
CA GLY A 227 10.36 -4.05 13.32
C GLY A 227 10.81 -5.26 14.14
N SER A 228 11.49 -5.00 15.26
CA SER A 228 12.12 -6.04 16.11
C SER A 228 11.11 -6.96 16.80
N ALA A 229 9.88 -6.49 17.04
CA ALA A 229 8.81 -7.26 17.68
C ALA A 229 7.73 -7.76 16.69
N GLY A 230 7.91 -7.51 15.40
CA GLY A 230 6.92 -7.85 14.36
C GLY A 230 7.08 -9.23 13.76
N MET A 231 6.18 -9.56 12.83
CA MET A 231 6.34 -10.66 11.89
C MET A 231 7.24 -10.18 10.75
N THR A 232 8.47 -10.69 10.73
CA THR A 232 9.49 -10.30 9.74
C THR A 232 10.18 -11.48 9.09
N SER A 233 10.15 -12.67 9.71
CA SER A 233 10.74 -13.86 9.11
C SER A 233 9.87 -14.38 7.97
N GLN A 234 10.52 -14.88 6.91
CA GLN A 234 9.84 -15.44 5.75
C GLN A 234 8.87 -16.55 6.14
N VAL A 235 9.30 -17.45 7.01
CA VAL A 235 8.52 -18.58 7.50
C VAL A 235 7.22 -18.13 8.20
N GLN A 236 7.25 -17.03 8.97
CA GLN A 236 6.05 -16.45 9.59
C GLN A 236 5.12 -15.79 8.57
N LEU A 237 5.67 -15.04 7.62
CA LEU A 237 4.90 -14.36 6.57
C LEU A 237 4.23 -15.38 5.64
N ASP A 238 4.92 -16.46 5.29
CA ASP A 238 4.38 -17.54 4.46
C ASP A 238 3.29 -18.31 5.18
N ALA A 239 3.47 -18.59 6.48
CA ALA A 239 2.43 -19.24 7.29
C ALA A 239 1.18 -18.37 7.41
N PHE A 240 1.35 -17.06 7.59
CA PHE A 240 0.23 -16.13 7.58
C PHE A 240 -0.46 -16.09 6.20
N GLY A 241 0.32 -16.05 5.13
CA GLY A 241 -0.19 -16.12 3.76
C GLY A 241 -0.99 -17.38 3.49
N LYS A 242 -0.50 -18.56 3.87
CA LYS A 242 -1.24 -19.83 3.77
C LYS A 242 -2.54 -19.79 4.57
N PHE A 243 -2.48 -19.31 5.82
CA PHE A 243 -3.68 -19.13 6.65
C PHE A 243 -4.74 -18.24 5.99
N LEU A 244 -4.30 -17.15 5.36
CA LEU A 244 -5.18 -16.28 4.59
C LEU A 244 -5.71 -16.98 3.33
N GLY A 245 -4.84 -17.65 2.58
CA GLY A 245 -5.15 -18.33 1.33
C GLY A 245 -6.19 -19.43 1.47
N MET A 246 -6.26 -20.13 2.62
CA MET A 246 -7.32 -21.10 2.92
C MET A 246 -8.74 -20.48 2.91
N ARG A 247 -8.86 -19.15 3.02
CA ARG A 247 -10.13 -18.40 2.99
C ARG A 247 -10.41 -17.73 1.65
N LEU A 248 -9.50 -17.88 0.69
CA LEU A 248 -9.57 -17.27 -0.63
C LEU A 248 -9.84 -18.35 -1.68
N ALA A 249 -10.48 -17.95 -2.77
CA ALA A 249 -10.71 -18.79 -3.93
C ALA A 249 -9.74 -18.44 -5.05
N ALA A 250 -9.48 -19.37 -5.96
CA ALA A 250 -8.65 -19.09 -7.15
C ALA A 250 -9.13 -17.86 -7.95
N SER A 251 -10.45 -17.64 -8.01
CA SER A 251 -11.06 -16.49 -8.69
C SER A 251 -10.68 -15.13 -8.11
N ASP A 252 -10.27 -15.09 -6.83
CA ASP A 252 -9.83 -13.88 -6.15
C ASP A 252 -8.53 -13.33 -6.73
N PHE A 253 -7.75 -14.20 -7.40
CA PHE A 253 -6.46 -13.88 -8.02
C PHE A 253 -6.54 -13.84 -9.56
N LYS A 254 -7.75 -13.81 -10.14
CA LYS A 254 -7.93 -13.78 -11.60
C LYS A 254 -7.12 -12.66 -12.28
N HIS A 255 -7.06 -11.49 -11.66
CA HIS A 255 -6.31 -10.35 -12.18
C HIS A 255 -4.80 -10.64 -12.35
N CYS A 256 -4.19 -11.46 -11.49
CA CYS A 256 -2.79 -11.86 -11.64
C CYS A 256 -2.63 -12.70 -12.91
N LEU A 257 -3.53 -13.67 -13.12
CA LEU A 257 -3.50 -14.56 -14.26
C LEU A 257 -3.69 -13.80 -15.58
N ASP A 258 -4.63 -12.84 -15.60
CA ASP A 258 -4.89 -12.00 -16.76
C ASP A 258 -3.66 -11.13 -17.11
N LEU A 259 -2.99 -10.54 -16.11
CA LEU A 259 -1.78 -9.72 -16.31
C LEU A 259 -0.56 -10.55 -16.73
N ASP A 260 -0.36 -11.72 -16.14
CA ASP A 260 0.73 -12.62 -16.49
C ASP A 260 0.58 -13.13 -17.93
N ALA A 261 -0.64 -13.45 -18.37
CA ALA A 261 -0.92 -13.94 -19.72
C ALA A 261 -0.62 -12.91 -20.83
N VAL A 262 -0.93 -11.63 -20.62
CA VAL A 262 -0.67 -10.55 -21.60
C VAL A 262 0.84 -10.39 -21.84
N ASP A 263 1.66 -10.45 -20.80
CA ASP A 263 3.11 -10.28 -20.93
C ASP A 263 3.80 -11.51 -21.54
N HIS A 264 3.30 -12.72 -21.26
CA HIS A 264 3.78 -13.92 -21.96
C HIS A 264 3.46 -13.86 -23.46
N ALA A 265 2.28 -13.33 -23.83
CA ALA A 265 1.92 -13.12 -25.23
C ALA A 265 2.76 -12.00 -25.91
N ALA A 266 3.07 -10.91 -25.18
CA ALA A 266 3.92 -9.84 -25.68
C ALA A 266 5.39 -10.25 -25.84
N SER A 267 5.89 -11.11 -24.94
CA SER A 267 7.25 -11.65 -24.99
C SER A 267 7.43 -12.76 -26.02
N ALA A 268 6.33 -13.40 -26.44
CA ALA A 268 6.33 -14.46 -27.46
C ALA A 268 6.22 -13.93 -28.90
N GLN A 269 6.07 -12.61 -29.12
CA GLN A 269 6.20 -12.05 -30.46
C GLN A 269 7.69 -12.01 -30.85
N PRO A 270 8.11 -12.75 -31.90
CA PRO A 270 9.46 -12.60 -32.41
C PRO A 270 9.62 -11.18 -32.90
N VAL A 271 10.53 -10.43 -32.27
CA VAL A 271 11.04 -9.17 -32.80
C VAL A 271 11.54 -9.47 -34.20
N ARG A 272 10.75 -9.12 -35.23
CA ARG A 272 11.24 -9.09 -36.60
C ARG A 272 12.32 -8.02 -36.62
N LEU A 273 13.57 -8.44 -36.49
CA LEU A 273 14.72 -7.61 -36.82
C LEU A 273 14.49 -7.08 -38.24
N PRO A 274 14.59 -5.76 -38.47
CA PRO A 274 14.54 -5.22 -39.81
C PRO A 274 15.66 -5.87 -40.63
N GLU A 275 15.32 -6.46 -41.79
CA GLU A 275 16.32 -7.01 -42.70
C GLU A 275 17.35 -5.94 -43.11
N PRO A 276 18.64 -6.28 -43.18
CA PRO A 276 19.66 -5.35 -43.63
C PRO A 276 19.62 -5.22 -45.16
N HIS A 277 19.39 -3.98 -45.61
CA HIS A 277 19.74 -3.41 -46.92
C HIS A 277 19.02 -3.92 -48.19
N GLN A 278 18.21 -3.02 -48.76
CA GLN A 278 18.27 -2.79 -50.21
C GLN A 278 18.90 -1.42 -50.50
N ARG A 279 20.12 -1.50 -51.04
CA ARG A 279 20.82 -0.40 -51.72
C ARG A 279 19.97 0.03 -52.92
N SER A 280 19.54 1.29 -52.94
CA SER A 280 19.19 1.95 -54.19
C SER A 280 20.21 3.05 -54.47
N ARG A 281 20.75 3.01 -55.69
CA ARG A 281 21.87 3.79 -56.21
C ARG A 281 21.37 5.09 -56.87
N LEU A 282 22.12 6.16 -56.58
CA LEU A 282 22.55 7.30 -57.45
C LEU A 282 21.55 8.41 -57.81
N PRO A 283 22.00 9.63 -58.22
CA PRO A 283 23.37 10.04 -58.59
C PRO A 283 23.93 11.32 -57.92
N ALA A 284 25.21 11.55 -58.21
CA ALA A 284 26.07 12.66 -57.83
C ALA A 284 25.58 14.03 -58.32
N ASP A 285 25.73 15.09 -57.51
CA ASP A 285 26.86 16.02 -57.67
C ASP A 285 26.96 17.09 -56.58
N ALA A 286 28.20 17.56 -56.42
CA ALA A 286 28.68 18.86 -55.90
C ALA A 286 28.57 19.21 -54.38
N ALA A 287 29.69 18.94 -53.70
CA ALA A 287 30.51 19.87 -52.91
C ALA A 287 29.86 20.99 -52.07
N VAL A 288 30.16 21.03 -50.77
CA VAL A 288 31.12 21.94 -50.10
C VAL A 288 31.05 21.66 -48.59
N GLY A 289 32.22 21.64 -47.95
CA GLY A 289 32.41 21.15 -46.59
C GLY A 289 31.95 22.07 -45.46
N HIS A 290 32.00 21.54 -44.23
CA HIS A 290 32.62 22.19 -43.08
C HIS A 290 32.65 21.23 -41.87
N THR A 291 33.86 21.07 -41.34
CA THR A 291 34.23 20.58 -40.01
C THR A 291 33.47 21.32 -38.91
N VAL A 292 33.09 20.67 -37.79
CA VAL A 292 33.25 21.17 -36.40
C VAL A 292 32.87 20.09 -35.36
N GLU A 293 33.86 19.82 -34.51
CA GLU A 293 33.90 19.49 -33.07
C GLU A 293 32.86 18.61 -32.35
N ARG A 294 33.45 17.62 -31.67
CA ARG A 294 32.87 16.71 -30.68
C ARG A 294 33.09 17.31 -29.29
N VAL A 295 32.05 17.89 -28.68
CA VAL A 295 32.11 18.36 -27.29
C VAL A 295 31.60 17.27 -26.34
N ARG A 296 32.54 16.79 -25.51
CA ARG A 296 32.38 15.84 -24.41
C ARG A 296 31.76 16.60 -23.22
N ARG A 297 30.57 16.21 -22.74
CA ARG A 297 30.06 16.68 -21.43
C ARG A 297 30.30 15.62 -20.36
N VAL A 298 31.09 16.03 -19.38
CA VAL A 298 31.35 15.39 -18.09
C VAL A 298 30.20 15.77 -17.15
N SER A 299 29.64 14.79 -16.44
CA SER A 299 28.73 15.03 -15.31
C SER A 299 29.46 14.69 -14.00
N PRO A 300 29.53 15.58 -13.00
CA PRO A 300 30.04 15.26 -11.68
C PRO A 300 28.92 14.67 -10.80
N GLY A 301 29.34 13.75 -9.92
CA GLY A 301 28.48 12.88 -9.13
C GLY A 301 27.76 13.53 -7.96
N MET A 302 26.81 12.77 -7.41
CA MET A 302 26.06 13.08 -6.20
C MET A 302 26.18 11.88 -5.24
N GLU A 303 26.81 12.11 -4.09
CA GLU A 303 26.87 11.18 -2.96
C GLU A 303 25.47 10.94 -2.36
N PRO A 304 25.18 9.72 -1.84
CA PRO A 304 23.89 9.40 -1.24
C PRO A 304 23.81 9.75 0.26
N ALA A 305 22.70 10.36 0.65
CA ALA A 305 22.34 10.62 2.04
C ALA A 305 21.92 9.33 2.78
N ARG A 306 22.52 9.10 3.95
CA ARG A 306 22.25 7.99 4.88
C ARG A 306 20.85 8.09 5.50
N ALA A 307 20.09 6.99 5.42
CA ALA A 307 18.84 6.80 6.17
C ALA A 307 19.15 6.30 7.60
N GLY A 308 18.73 7.06 8.61
CA GLY A 308 18.78 6.68 10.02
C GLY A 308 17.43 6.15 10.50
N ASN A 309 17.40 4.87 10.87
CA ASN A 309 16.36 4.27 11.72
C ASN A 309 16.47 4.84 13.14
N PHE A 310 15.36 5.20 13.80
CA PHE A 310 15.31 5.12 15.27
C PHE A 310 13.92 4.82 15.82
N ALA A 311 13.96 3.98 16.85
CA ALA A 311 12.87 3.42 17.63
C ALA A 311 12.16 4.46 18.49
N LEU A 312 10.85 4.26 18.70
CA LEU A 312 10.02 5.02 19.63
C LEU A 312 10.05 4.36 21.02
N PHE A 313 10.38 5.17 22.03
CA PHE A 313 10.07 4.93 23.43
C PHE A 313 8.79 5.69 23.82
N ALA A 314 7.98 5.02 24.66
CA ALA A 314 6.89 5.47 25.53
C ALA A 314 5.72 6.25 24.90
#